data_AF-A0A5P9BH02-F1
#
_entry.id   AF-A0A5P9BH02-F1
#
_cell.length_a   1.000
_cell.length_b   1.000
_cell.length_c   1.000
_cell.angle_alpha   90.00
_cell.angle_beta   90.00
_cell.angle_gamma   90.00
#
_symmetry.space_group_name_H-M   'P 1'
#
loop_
_entity.id
_entity.type
_entity.pdbx_description
1 polymer ?
#
loop_
_entity_poly.entity_id
_entity_poly.type
_entity_poly.pdbx_seq_one_letter_code
_entity_poly.pdbx_strand_id
1 'polypeptide(L)'
;MKVLNYPLDVKPAQGGTLTESRKKSGHYFDDHQVTNVKICQVLNHLIGSEPSKTQKQRESARKVRSKILRKQIALWMLPLIELRDIVDVDPNQQQLEHDDTLAQAFLTQPESDLGSLASEFNRCLHLAFQNNKYAAKFAYHPKLMQVIKAQIVWILEQLSKPNGNEDKVTGEQYIYLSSMRVQDAVAMSSPYLCGAPSLAAIWGFMHHYQREFNKLVNCDSPFEFSSFSFYVRSEKIQPTAKLTEPNSVAKARTVSNAKRPTIRSERLADLEIDLVIRVHSDSRISDFKSALKTALPVAFAGGALYQPQLSTQVEWLKTFTSRSELFHVIKGLPAYGRWLYPSESQPSSFDELERLVTKDADNLPVSIGYHLLERPTKRCNSITDCHAYAENAIGLAKKVNPIEVRSSGRDHFLNHAFWSIECSSETILIKKL
;
A
#
# COMPACT_ATOMS: atom_id res chain seq x y z
N MET A 1 0.31 26.83 11.60
CA MET A 1 1.08 25.73 12.22
C MET A 1 1.79 24.98 11.11
N LYS A 2 3.11 24.77 11.20
CA LYS A 2 3.85 23.94 10.23
C LYS A 2 3.72 22.49 10.71
N VAL A 3 3.26 21.62 9.83
CA VAL A 3 2.97 20.20 10.11
C VAL A 3 3.83 19.38 9.15
N LEU A 4 4.31 18.20 9.57
CA LEU A 4 4.99 17.26 8.70
C LEU A 4 3.99 16.79 7.63
N ASN A 5 4.26 17.13 6.37
CA ASN A 5 3.36 16.82 5.26
C ASN A 5 3.93 15.69 4.42
N TYR A 6 3.45 14.48 4.68
CA TYR A 6 3.89 13.25 4.03
C TYR A 6 2.68 12.50 3.45
N PRO A 7 2.08 13.01 2.36
CA PRO A 7 1.08 12.25 1.62
C PRO A 7 1.67 10.94 1.08
N LEU A 8 0.79 9.98 0.79
CA LEU A 8 1.15 8.75 0.09
C LEU A 8 1.47 9.01 -1.40
N ASP A 9 1.06 10.16 -1.93
CA ASP A 9 1.27 10.62 -3.31
C ASP A 9 0.69 9.65 -4.35
N VAL A 10 -0.39 8.96 -4.00
CA VAL A 10 -1.05 7.98 -4.86
C VAL A 10 -2.10 8.69 -5.70
N LYS A 11 -1.74 9.01 -6.94
CA LYS A 11 -2.69 9.57 -7.91
C LYS A 11 -3.35 8.44 -8.70
N PRO A 12 -4.67 8.48 -8.90
CA PRO A 12 -5.31 7.59 -9.86
C PRO A 12 -4.68 7.88 -11.23
N ALA A 13 -4.37 6.82 -11.99
CA ALA A 13 -3.81 6.97 -13.33
C ALA A 13 -4.79 7.80 -14.19
N GLN A 14 -4.40 9.02 -14.54
CA GLN A 14 -5.21 9.94 -15.37
C GLN A 14 -5.41 9.41 -16.81
N GLY A 15 -4.79 8.29 -17.19
CA GLY A 15 -4.79 7.72 -18.53
C GLY A 15 -5.63 6.46 -18.71
N GLY A 16 -6.39 6.03 -17.70
CA GLY A 16 -7.07 4.74 -17.71
C GLY A 16 -6.23 3.59 -17.16
N THR A 17 -6.78 2.37 -17.11
CA THR A 17 -5.99 1.16 -16.88
C THR A 17 -4.92 1.01 -17.96
N LEU A 18 -3.82 0.29 -17.68
CA LEU A 18 -2.77 0.06 -18.69
C LEU A 18 -3.32 -0.56 -19.98
N THR A 19 -4.44 -1.27 -19.91
CA THR A 19 -5.25 -1.75 -21.05
C THR A 19 -5.77 -0.62 -21.95
N GLU A 20 -6.22 0.50 -21.38
CA GLU A 20 -6.68 1.68 -22.13
C GLU A 20 -5.51 2.46 -22.73
N SER A 21 -4.38 2.55 -22.00
CA SER A 21 -3.14 3.10 -22.54
C SER A 21 -2.63 2.26 -23.71
N ARG A 22 -2.66 0.92 -23.61
CA ARG A 22 -2.31 -0.03 -24.68
C ARG A 22 -3.19 0.14 -25.92
N LYS A 23 -4.51 0.28 -25.76
CA LYS A 23 -5.43 0.56 -26.88
C LYS A 23 -5.08 1.88 -27.61
N LYS A 24 -4.44 2.82 -26.92
CA LYS A 24 -4.03 4.13 -27.48
C LYS A 24 -2.62 4.12 -28.08
N SER A 25 -1.66 3.40 -27.49
CA SER A 25 -0.24 3.47 -27.87
C SER A 25 0.32 2.24 -28.58
N GLY A 26 -0.32 1.08 -28.46
CA GLY A 26 0.18 -0.19 -29.01
C GLY A 26 1.47 -0.72 -28.33
N HIS A 27 1.98 -0.06 -27.30
CA HIS A 27 3.22 -0.46 -26.63
C HIS A 27 2.96 -1.34 -25.39
N TYR A 28 3.75 -2.42 -25.26
CA TYR A 28 3.69 -3.37 -24.14
C TYR A 28 4.59 -2.98 -22.95
N PHE A 29 5.32 -1.87 -23.06
CA PHE A 29 6.34 -1.42 -22.10
C PHE A 29 6.17 0.06 -21.75
N ASP A 30 6.50 0.44 -20.52
CA ASP A 30 6.54 1.85 -20.08
C ASP A 30 7.97 2.40 -20.09
N ASP A 31 8.42 2.83 -21.28
CA ASP A 31 9.78 3.35 -21.50
C ASP A 31 10.13 4.57 -20.63
N HIS A 32 9.14 5.31 -20.12
CA HIS A 32 9.39 6.45 -19.25
C HIS A 32 10.03 6.02 -17.91
N GLN A 33 9.70 4.83 -17.39
CA GLN A 33 10.26 4.33 -16.11
C GLN A 33 11.77 4.14 -16.18
N VAL A 34 12.28 3.77 -17.36
CA VAL A 34 13.70 3.47 -17.58
C VAL A 34 14.45 4.65 -18.21
N THR A 35 13.76 5.70 -18.66
CA THR A 35 14.36 6.88 -19.30
C THR A 35 14.23 8.19 -18.51
N ASN A 36 13.57 8.20 -17.35
CA ASN A 36 13.45 9.36 -16.47
C ASN A 36 14.82 9.89 -15.98
N VAL A 37 14.91 11.20 -15.72
CA VAL A 37 16.06 11.86 -15.08
C VAL A 37 16.53 11.14 -13.81
N LYS A 38 15.61 10.71 -12.93
CA LYS A 38 15.95 10.00 -11.68
C LYS A 38 16.70 8.69 -11.95
N ILE A 39 16.23 7.88 -12.90
CA ILE A 39 16.89 6.62 -13.24
C ILE A 39 18.20 6.86 -13.99
N CYS A 40 18.27 7.89 -14.83
CA CYS A 40 19.52 8.31 -15.48
C CYS A 40 20.59 8.69 -14.45
N GLN A 41 20.22 9.37 -13.36
CA GLN A 41 21.13 9.63 -12.24
C GLN A 41 21.61 8.32 -11.61
N VAL A 42 20.71 7.37 -11.30
CA VAL A 42 21.09 6.06 -10.75
C VAL A 42 22.04 5.30 -11.69
N LEU A 43 21.81 5.33 -13.01
CA LEU A 43 22.68 4.70 -14.00
C LEU A 43 24.07 5.35 -14.08
N ASN A 44 24.17 6.69 -14.06
CA ASN A 44 25.46 7.40 -13.97
C ASN A 44 26.26 6.95 -12.74
N HIS A 45 25.58 6.86 -11.60
CA HIS A 45 26.19 6.42 -10.35
C HIS A 45 26.66 4.95 -10.38
N LEU A 46 25.97 4.07 -11.12
CA LEU A 46 26.38 2.68 -11.30
C LEU A 46 27.59 2.55 -12.26
N ILE A 47 27.75 3.47 -13.21
CA ILE A 47 28.93 3.55 -14.10
C ILE A 47 30.17 4.06 -13.35
N GLY A 48 29.96 4.81 -12.26
CA GLY A 48 31.01 5.31 -11.37
C GLY A 48 31.31 6.81 -11.51
N SER A 49 30.37 7.60 -12.05
CA SER A 49 30.55 9.05 -12.22
C SER A 49 30.74 9.83 -10.92
N GLU A 50 30.29 9.29 -9.78
CA GLU A 50 30.49 9.87 -8.43
C GLU A 50 30.94 8.79 -7.42
N PRO A 51 32.25 8.65 -7.17
CA PRO A 51 32.76 7.65 -6.25
C PRO A 51 32.57 8.07 -4.78
N SER A 52 31.89 7.25 -3.99
CA SER A 52 31.81 7.45 -2.52
C SER A 52 33.19 7.33 -1.87
N LYS A 53 33.37 7.97 -0.70
CA LYS A 53 34.70 8.07 -0.05
C LYS A 53 35.25 6.75 0.48
N THR A 54 34.41 5.78 0.86
CA THR A 54 34.85 4.48 1.42
C THR A 54 34.26 3.27 0.68
N GLN A 55 34.98 2.14 0.67
CA GLN A 55 34.56 0.91 -0.01
C GLN A 55 33.24 0.35 0.53
N LYS A 56 33.04 0.31 1.87
CA LYS A 56 31.78 -0.11 2.49
C LYS A 56 30.59 0.77 2.08
N GLN A 57 30.80 2.08 1.94
CA GLN A 57 29.78 3.00 1.43
C GLN A 57 29.49 2.77 -0.06
N ARG A 58 30.51 2.47 -0.87
CA ARG A 58 30.32 2.13 -2.29
C ARG A 58 29.49 0.87 -2.47
N GLU A 59 29.77 -0.18 -1.70
CA GLU A 59 29.05 -1.45 -1.77
C GLU A 59 27.59 -1.31 -1.32
N SER A 60 27.36 -0.64 -0.19
CA SER A 60 25.98 -0.37 0.28
C SER A 60 25.20 0.52 -0.69
N ALA A 61 25.82 1.60 -1.19
CA ALA A 61 25.19 2.46 -2.19
C ALA A 61 24.90 1.71 -3.50
N ARG A 62 25.81 0.84 -3.96
CA ARG A 62 25.58 0.01 -5.14
C ARG A 62 24.41 -0.95 -4.95
N LYS A 63 24.29 -1.60 -3.78
CA LYS A 63 23.13 -2.47 -3.47
C LYS A 63 21.81 -1.70 -3.52
N VAL A 64 21.75 -0.52 -2.90
CA VAL A 64 20.55 0.34 -2.93
C VAL A 64 20.22 0.78 -4.36
N ARG A 65 21.22 1.22 -5.13
CA ARG A 65 21.04 1.65 -6.53
C ARG A 65 20.60 0.50 -7.44
N SER A 66 21.15 -0.71 -7.27
CA SER A 66 20.70 -1.89 -7.99
C SER A 66 19.26 -2.26 -7.64
N LYS A 67 18.84 -2.09 -6.38
CA LYS A 67 17.43 -2.27 -5.96
C LYS A 67 16.51 -1.25 -6.65
N ILE A 68 16.92 0.01 -6.74
CA ILE A 68 16.16 1.05 -7.48
C ILE A 68 16.08 0.69 -8.97
N LEU A 69 17.19 0.29 -9.60
CA LEU A 69 17.21 -0.12 -11.01
C LEU A 69 16.24 -1.29 -11.25
N ARG A 70 16.29 -2.32 -10.40
CA ARG A 70 15.38 -3.47 -10.48
C ARG A 70 13.91 -3.04 -10.37
N LYS A 71 13.58 -2.17 -9.42
CA LYS A 71 12.23 -1.60 -9.28
C LYS A 71 11.76 -0.91 -10.56
N GLN A 72 12.62 -0.12 -11.20
CA GLN A 72 12.30 0.55 -12.46
C GLN A 72 12.15 -0.41 -13.65
N ILE A 73 12.99 -1.44 -13.74
CA ILE A 73 12.86 -2.48 -14.77
C ILE A 73 11.55 -3.26 -14.59
N ALA A 74 11.19 -3.59 -13.35
CA ALA A 74 9.92 -4.26 -13.06
C ALA A 74 8.70 -3.37 -13.36
N LEU A 75 8.81 -2.05 -13.13
CA LEU A 75 7.81 -1.06 -13.56
C LEU A 75 7.73 -0.91 -15.09
N TRP A 76 8.85 -1.04 -15.79
CA TRP A 76 8.88 -1.02 -17.26
C TRP A 76 8.19 -2.26 -17.86
N MET A 77 8.40 -3.44 -17.25
CA MET A 77 7.73 -4.70 -17.63
C MET A 77 6.29 -4.82 -17.15
N LEU A 78 5.86 -3.95 -16.22
CA LEU A 78 4.57 -4.04 -15.56
C LEU A 78 3.38 -4.22 -16.51
N PRO A 79 3.23 -3.46 -17.62
CA PRO A 79 2.04 -3.59 -18.46
C PRO A 79 1.88 -5.00 -19.02
N LEU A 80 2.99 -5.66 -19.31
CA LEU A 80 3.02 -7.04 -19.79
C LEU A 80 2.69 -8.04 -18.66
N ILE A 81 3.16 -7.79 -17.44
CA ILE A 81 2.85 -8.62 -16.26
C ILE A 81 1.36 -8.53 -15.90
N GLU A 82 0.79 -7.32 -15.86
CA GLU A 82 -0.65 -7.13 -15.59
C GLU A 82 -1.52 -7.79 -16.67
N LEU A 83 -1.09 -7.75 -17.93
CA LEU A 83 -1.79 -8.41 -19.03
C LEU A 83 -1.83 -9.93 -18.83
N ARG A 84 -0.71 -10.52 -18.40
CA ARG A 84 -0.65 -11.95 -18.05
C ARG A 84 -1.60 -12.28 -16.90
N ASP A 85 -1.60 -11.49 -15.82
CA ASP A 85 -2.51 -11.68 -14.70
C ASP A 85 -4.00 -11.57 -15.12
N ILE A 86 -4.35 -10.68 -16.06
CA ILE A 86 -5.71 -10.56 -16.60
C ILE A 86 -6.08 -11.80 -17.43
N VAL A 87 -5.16 -12.27 -18.27
CA VAL A 87 -5.34 -13.46 -19.10
C VAL A 87 -5.53 -14.72 -18.24
N ASP A 88 -4.84 -14.81 -17.11
CA ASP A 88 -5.01 -15.90 -16.14
C ASP A 88 -6.39 -15.87 -15.48
N VAL A 89 -6.98 -14.69 -15.28
CA VAL A 89 -8.29 -14.50 -14.63
C VAL A 89 -9.46 -14.65 -15.62
N ASP A 90 -9.31 -14.22 -16.87
CA ASP A 90 -10.31 -14.31 -17.93
C ASP A 90 -9.71 -14.94 -19.21
N PRO A 91 -9.82 -16.28 -19.38
CA PRO A 91 -9.20 -16.99 -20.50
C PRO A 91 -9.78 -16.60 -21.87
N ASN A 92 -10.93 -15.93 -21.94
CA ASN A 92 -11.50 -15.46 -23.20
C ASN A 92 -10.67 -14.32 -23.85
N GLN A 93 -9.78 -13.65 -23.10
CA GLN A 93 -8.90 -12.60 -23.63
C GLN A 93 -7.63 -13.14 -24.30
N GLN A 94 -7.36 -14.45 -24.22
CA GLN A 94 -6.22 -15.11 -24.89
C GLN A 94 -6.27 -15.05 -26.42
N GLN A 95 -7.44 -14.75 -27.00
CA GLN A 95 -7.66 -14.78 -28.45
C GLN A 95 -7.23 -13.51 -29.20
N LEU A 96 -6.68 -12.50 -28.50
CA LEU A 96 -6.16 -11.31 -29.15
C LEU A 96 -4.75 -11.59 -29.69
N GLU A 97 -4.60 -11.64 -31.02
CA GLU A 97 -3.28 -11.61 -31.66
C GLU A 97 -2.51 -10.36 -31.20
N HIS A 98 -1.22 -10.52 -30.95
CA HIS A 98 -0.34 -9.48 -30.44
C HIS A 98 0.82 -9.29 -31.41
N ASP A 99 1.02 -8.06 -31.89
CA ASP A 99 2.01 -7.74 -32.93
C ASP A 99 3.47 -7.89 -32.47
N ASP A 100 3.71 -7.88 -31.15
CA ASP A 100 5.05 -8.02 -30.56
C ASP A 100 5.35 -9.48 -30.19
N THR A 101 6.36 -10.05 -30.86
CA THR A 101 6.81 -11.43 -30.66
C THR A 101 7.29 -11.71 -29.24
N LEU A 102 7.87 -10.72 -28.55
CA LEU A 102 8.30 -10.85 -27.16
C LEU A 102 7.11 -10.88 -26.22
N ALA A 103 6.12 -10.01 -26.46
CA ALA A 103 4.91 -9.98 -25.65
C ALA A 103 4.13 -11.28 -25.80
N GLN A 104 3.97 -11.79 -27.03
CA GLN A 104 3.28 -13.05 -27.30
C GLN A 104 4.01 -14.25 -26.65
N ALA A 105 5.34 -14.31 -26.74
CA ALA A 105 6.12 -15.36 -26.10
C ALA A 105 5.97 -15.31 -24.56
N PHE A 106 5.99 -14.11 -23.97
CA PHE A 106 5.82 -13.95 -22.52
C PHE A 106 4.42 -14.37 -22.04
N LEU A 107 3.38 -14.21 -22.86
CA LEU A 107 2.00 -14.54 -22.47
C LEU A 107 1.65 -16.00 -22.67
N THR A 108 2.27 -16.66 -23.65
CA THR A 108 1.98 -18.06 -23.99
C THR A 108 2.86 -19.06 -23.24
N GLN A 109 4.08 -18.67 -22.82
CA GLN A 109 4.99 -19.57 -22.11
C GLN A 109 4.55 -19.81 -20.65
N PRO A 110 4.74 -21.04 -20.13
CA PRO A 110 4.51 -21.34 -18.72
C PRO A 110 5.45 -20.53 -17.81
N GLU A 111 5.04 -20.28 -16.56
CA GLU A 111 5.80 -19.47 -15.61
C GLU A 111 7.23 -20.02 -15.41
N SER A 112 7.42 -21.34 -15.49
CA SER A 112 8.73 -22.01 -15.35
C SER A 112 9.76 -21.58 -16.40
N ASP A 113 9.33 -21.19 -17.59
CA ASP A 113 10.20 -21.01 -18.75
C ASP A 113 10.47 -19.53 -19.05
N LEU A 114 9.89 -18.62 -18.25
CA LEU A 114 10.05 -17.17 -18.39
C LEU A 114 11.51 -16.71 -18.35
N GLY A 115 12.38 -17.43 -17.64
CA GLY A 115 13.82 -17.14 -17.59
C GLY A 115 14.51 -17.17 -18.96
N SER A 116 13.97 -17.93 -19.93
CA SER A 116 14.52 -18.03 -21.28
C SER A 116 14.48 -16.70 -22.05
N LEU A 117 13.48 -15.85 -21.77
CA LEU A 117 13.25 -14.56 -22.45
C LEU A 117 14.17 -13.43 -21.97
N ALA A 118 15.03 -13.69 -20.98
CA ALA A 118 15.85 -12.65 -20.35
C ALA A 118 16.78 -11.92 -21.35
N SER A 119 17.25 -12.61 -22.38
CA SER A 119 18.13 -12.01 -23.40
C SER A 119 17.36 -11.05 -24.31
N GLU A 120 16.13 -11.41 -24.68
CA GLU A 120 15.23 -10.62 -25.50
C GLU A 120 14.75 -9.37 -24.75
N PHE A 121 14.36 -9.50 -23.48
CA PHE A 121 14.06 -8.34 -22.62
C PHE A 121 15.27 -7.41 -22.48
N ASN A 122 16.47 -7.96 -22.31
CA ASN A 122 17.68 -7.15 -22.22
C ASN A 122 17.96 -6.39 -23.53
N ARG A 123 17.71 -7.00 -24.69
CA ARG A 123 17.81 -6.34 -26.00
C ARG A 123 16.79 -5.22 -26.11
N CYS A 124 15.52 -5.47 -25.80
CA CYS A 124 14.45 -4.47 -25.88
C CYS A 124 14.69 -3.28 -24.94
N LEU A 125 15.18 -3.52 -23.71
CA LEU A 125 15.53 -2.44 -22.79
C LEU A 125 16.65 -1.54 -23.34
N HIS A 126 17.69 -2.14 -23.94
CA HIS A 126 18.77 -1.35 -24.52
C HIS A 126 18.33 -0.57 -25.77
N LEU A 127 17.38 -1.10 -26.55
CA LEU A 127 16.73 -0.35 -27.64
C LEU A 127 15.93 0.85 -27.09
N ALA A 128 15.19 0.67 -25.98
CA ALA A 128 14.49 1.76 -25.31
C ALA A 128 15.46 2.86 -24.83
N PHE A 129 16.63 2.48 -24.31
CA PHE A 129 17.69 3.45 -23.99
C PHE A 129 18.20 4.17 -25.24
N GLN A 130 18.48 3.45 -26.32
CA GLN A 130 19.01 4.02 -27.57
C GLN A 130 18.05 5.04 -28.20
N ASN A 131 16.74 4.75 -28.17
CA ASN A 131 15.72 5.60 -28.77
C ASN A 131 15.50 6.91 -28.00
N ASN A 132 15.88 6.97 -26.72
CA ASN A 132 15.73 8.16 -25.91
C ASN A 132 17.02 8.99 -25.86
N LYS A 133 16.94 10.27 -26.24
CA LYS A 133 18.08 11.22 -26.27
C LYS A 133 18.86 11.30 -24.95
N TYR A 134 18.18 11.19 -23.81
CA TYR A 134 18.81 11.32 -22.49
C TYR A 134 19.44 10.00 -21.99
N ALA A 135 18.86 8.86 -22.39
CA ALA A 135 19.31 7.53 -21.96
C ALA A 135 20.25 6.84 -22.95
N ALA A 136 20.40 7.36 -24.18
CA ALA A 136 21.20 6.75 -25.24
C ALA A 136 22.64 6.43 -24.82
N LYS A 137 23.25 7.26 -23.98
CA LYS A 137 24.61 7.05 -23.45
C LYS A 137 24.76 5.80 -22.55
N PHE A 138 23.66 5.24 -22.07
CA PHE A 138 23.63 4.03 -21.24
C PHE A 138 23.36 2.76 -22.06
N ALA A 139 22.90 2.90 -23.30
CA ALA A 139 22.65 1.77 -24.19
C ALA A 139 23.96 1.00 -24.42
N TYR A 140 23.93 -0.32 -24.20
CA TYR A 140 25.07 -1.22 -24.39
C TYR A 140 26.37 -0.83 -23.65
N HIS A 141 26.27 -0.04 -22.57
CA HIS A 141 27.44 0.33 -21.78
C HIS A 141 28.03 -0.91 -21.06
N PRO A 142 29.34 -1.24 -21.21
CA PRO A 142 29.91 -2.51 -20.73
C PRO A 142 29.70 -2.79 -19.24
N LYS A 143 29.82 -1.76 -18.40
CA LYS A 143 29.59 -1.88 -16.94
C LYS A 143 28.13 -2.10 -16.54
N LEU A 144 27.18 -1.73 -17.40
CA LEU A 144 25.75 -1.81 -17.11
C LEU A 144 25.11 -3.07 -17.70
N MET A 145 25.59 -3.57 -18.84
CA MET A 145 25.02 -4.75 -19.53
C MET A 145 24.81 -5.94 -18.58
N GLN A 146 25.85 -6.32 -17.83
CA GLN A 146 25.75 -7.43 -16.88
C GLN A 146 24.82 -7.12 -15.70
N VAL A 147 24.85 -5.87 -15.20
CA VAL A 147 24.04 -5.45 -14.04
C VAL A 147 22.56 -5.48 -14.39
N ILE A 148 22.21 -4.97 -15.57
CA ILE A 148 20.84 -4.92 -16.10
C ILE A 148 20.35 -6.34 -16.37
N LYS A 149 21.12 -7.15 -17.12
CA LYS A 149 20.74 -8.55 -17.41
C LYS A 149 20.50 -9.33 -16.11
N ALA A 150 21.36 -9.17 -15.10
CA ALA A 150 21.16 -9.79 -13.80
C ALA A 150 19.87 -9.32 -13.09
N GLN A 151 19.46 -8.06 -13.25
CA GLN A 151 18.19 -7.60 -12.68
C GLN A 151 16.99 -8.18 -13.43
N ILE A 152 17.05 -8.29 -14.76
CA ILE A 152 15.99 -8.89 -15.59
C ILE A 152 15.82 -10.37 -15.25
N VAL A 153 16.92 -11.13 -15.23
CA VAL A 153 16.91 -12.55 -14.84
C VAL A 153 16.29 -12.71 -13.46
N TRP A 154 16.71 -11.90 -12.48
CA TRP A 154 16.15 -11.96 -11.14
C TRP A 154 14.64 -11.72 -11.11
N ILE A 155 14.13 -10.74 -11.87
CA ILE A 155 12.68 -10.45 -11.95
C ILE A 155 11.93 -11.63 -12.55
N LEU A 156 12.40 -12.18 -13.67
CA LEU A 156 11.78 -13.33 -14.33
C LEU A 156 11.78 -14.56 -13.42
N GLU A 157 12.89 -14.85 -12.75
CA GLU A 157 12.99 -15.91 -11.76
C GLU A 157 12.00 -15.73 -10.60
N GLN A 158 11.75 -14.49 -10.15
CA GLN A 158 10.74 -14.26 -9.10
C GLN A 158 9.32 -14.51 -9.60
N LEU A 159 9.03 -14.17 -10.86
CA LEU A 159 7.73 -14.45 -11.48
C LEU A 159 7.53 -15.96 -11.72
N SER A 160 8.63 -16.70 -11.96
CA SER A 160 8.63 -18.16 -12.14
C SER A 160 8.52 -18.97 -10.86
N LYS A 161 8.55 -18.34 -9.67
CA LYS A 161 8.55 -19.09 -8.40
C LYS A 161 7.18 -19.72 -8.16
N PRO A 162 7.11 -21.06 -8.00
CA PRO A 162 5.84 -21.71 -7.65
C PRO A 162 5.38 -21.21 -6.28
N ASN A 163 4.10 -20.85 -6.17
CA ASN A 163 3.47 -20.60 -4.88
C ASN A 163 3.51 -21.90 -4.07
N GLY A 164 4.25 -21.95 -2.97
CA GLY A 164 4.49 -23.19 -2.22
C GLY A 164 3.19 -23.85 -1.73
N ASN A 165 3.11 -25.18 -1.83
CA ASN A 165 1.89 -25.98 -1.58
C ASN A 165 1.34 -26.00 -0.14
N GLU A 166 1.90 -25.24 0.82
CA GLU A 166 1.42 -25.20 2.21
C GLU A 166 0.39 -24.10 2.42
N ASP A 167 -0.87 -24.41 2.10
CA ASP A 167 -1.93 -23.40 1.99
C ASP A 167 -2.85 -23.26 3.21
N LYS A 168 -2.95 -24.32 4.03
CA LYS A 168 -3.94 -24.39 5.12
C LYS A 168 -3.24 -24.36 6.46
N VAL A 169 -3.24 -23.19 7.09
CA VAL A 169 -3.02 -23.11 8.54
C VAL A 169 -4.38 -23.21 9.21
N THR A 170 -4.54 -24.22 10.06
CA THR A 170 -5.79 -24.48 10.77
C THR A 170 -6.21 -23.25 11.57
N GLY A 171 -7.45 -22.78 11.37
CA GLY A 171 -8.03 -21.66 12.11
C GLY A 171 -7.69 -20.25 11.59
N GLU A 172 -6.77 -20.10 10.63
CA GLU A 172 -6.49 -18.80 9.99
C GLU A 172 -7.37 -18.58 8.75
N GLN A 173 -8.08 -17.46 8.72
CA GLN A 173 -8.91 -17.02 7.61
C GLN A 173 -8.64 -15.54 7.30
N TYR A 174 -8.99 -15.10 6.10
CA TYR A 174 -8.77 -13.74 5.66
C TYR A 174 -10.04 -13.12 5.10
N ILE A 175 -10.32 -11.88 5.49
CA ILE A 175 -11.33 -11.02 4.87
C ILE A 175 -10.61 -10.03 3.98
N TYR A 176 -11.06 -9.88 2.76
CA TYR A 176 -10.57 -8.88 1.82
C TYR A 176 -11.70 -7.92 1.44
N LEU A 177 -11.50 -6.65 1.77
CA LEU A 177 -12.35 -5.53 1.38
C LEU A 177 -11.67 -4.79 0.22
N SER A 178 -12.31 -4.74 -0.94
CA SER A 178 -11.73 -4.15 -2.16
C SER A 178 -12.45 -2.89 -2.62
N SER A 179 -11.67 -1.93 -3.12
CA SER A 179 -12.09 -0.65 -3.70
C SER A 179 -13.04 0.16 -2.82
N MET A 180 -12.83 0.09 -1.51
CA MET A 180 -13.64 0.83 -0.54
C MET A 180 -13.35 2.32 -0.64
N ARG A 181 -14.39 3.14 -0.67
CA ARG A 181 -14.27 4.59 -0.87
C ARG A 181 -14.48 5.31 0.44
N VAL A 182 -13.50 6.08 0.86
CA VAL A 182 -13.60 6.94 2.04
C VAL A 182 -13.67 8.39 1.59
N GLN A 183 -14.66 9.12 2.09
CA GLN A 183 -14.79 10.55 1.84
C GLN A 183 -14.59 11.33 3.13
N ASP A 184 -13.98 12.51 3.01
CA ASP A 184 -13.78 13.44 4.12
C ASP A 184 -13.07 12.83 5.35
N ALA A 185 -12.15 11.88 5.14
CA ALA A 185 -11.33 11.35 6.23
C ALA A 185 -10.36 12.41 6.73
N VAL A 186 -10.04 12.38 8.02
CA VAL A 186 -9.08 13.32 8.60
C VAL A 186 -7.67 12.94 8.15
N ALA A 187 -7.07 13.77 7.29
CA ALA A 187 -5.69 13.58 6.81
C ALA A 187 -4.65 13.94 7.89
N MET A 188 -5.05 14.74 8.88
CA MET A 188 -4.27 15.08 10.07
C MET A 188 -4.28 13.91 11.06
N SER A 189 -3.46 12.89 10.81
CA SER A 189 -3.36 11.69 11.66
C SER A 189 -2.93 11.99 13.10
N SER A 190 -2.15 13.05 13.29
CA SER A 190 -1.79 13.60 14.59
C SER A 190 -1.66 15.12 14.48
N PRO A 191 -1.57 15.86 15.60
CA PRO A 191 -1.31 17.31 15.56
C PRO A 191 -0.04 17.69 14.79
N TYR A 192 0.90 16.75 14.63
CA TYR A 192 2.22 16.97 14.03
C TYR A 192 2.35 16.41 12.62
N LEU A 193 1.44 15.53 12.17
CA LEU A 193 1.57 14.75 10.94
C LEU A 193 0.31 14.79 10.07
N CYS A 194 0.51 15.11 8.79
CA CYS A 194 -0.49 15.08 7.73
C CYS A 194 -0.07 14.08 6.66
N GLY A 195 -0.98 13.18 6.25
CA GLY A 195 -0.69 12.16 5.25
C GLY A 195 -1.62 10.96 5.41
N ALA A 196 -1.03 9.77 5.54
CA ALA A 196 -1.76 8.53 5.79
C ALA A 196 -2.62 8.63 7.07
N PRO A 197 -3.82 8.01 7.09
CA PRO A 197 -4.64 7.92 8.30
C PRO A 197 -3.88 7.31 9.48
N SER A 198 -4.27 7.69 10.71
CA SER A 198 -3.68 7.08 11.91
C SER A 198 -3.94 5.57 11.93
N LEU A 199 -2.91 4.77 12.22
CA LEU A 199 -3.04 3.32 12.31
C LEU A 199 -4.00 2.90 13.42
N ALA A 200 -4.09 3.71 14.49
CA ALA A 200 -5.07 3.50 15.55
C ALA A 200 -6.52 3.68 15.06
N ALA A 201 -6.76 4.55 14.07
CA ALA A 201 -8.07 4.70 13.46
C ALA A 201 -8.44 3.48 12.60
N ILE A 202 -7.46 2.90 11.88
CA ILE A 202 -7.65 1.67 11.11
C ILE A 202 -7.93 0.48 12.04
N TRP A 203 -7.17 0.37 13.14
CA TRP A 203 -7.43 -0.63 14.16
C TRP A 203 -8.81 -0.45 14.81
N GLY A 204 -9.19 0.79 15.14
CA GLY A 204 -10.51 1.11 15.69
C GLY A 204 -11.65 0.71 14.75
N PHE A 205 -11.49 0.93 13.44
CA PHE A 205 -12.41 0.44 12.42
C PHE A 205 -12.53 -1.09 12.42
N MET A 206 -11.39 -1.80 12.39
CA MET A 206 -11.35 -3.26 12.41
C MET A 206 -12.00 -3.83 13.68
N HIS A 207 -11.68 -3.27 14.84
CA HIS A 207 -12.21 -3.72 16.12
C HIS A 207 -13.70 -3.43 16.27
N HIS A 208 -14.19 -2.28 15.78
CA HIS A 208 -15.63 -2.02 15.71
C HIS A 208 -16.34 -3.02 14.81
N TYR A 209 -15.75 -3.33 13.65
CA TYR A 209 -16.28 -4.31 12.72
C TYR A 209 -16.37 -5.71 13.36
N GLN A 210 -15.32 -6.15 14.06
CA GLN A 210 -15.30 -7.41 14.79
C GLN A 210 -16.43 -7.49 15.83
N ARG A 211 -16.63 -6.42 16.63
CA ARG A 211 -17.64 -6.40 17.68
C ARG A 211 -19.06 -6.49 17.13
N GLU A 212 -19.38 -5.74 16.09
CA GLU A 212 -20.70 -5.80 15.46
C GLU A 212 -20.92 -7.15 14.76
N PHE A 213 -19.89 -7.70 14.13
CA PHE A 213 -19.96 -9.01 13.49
C PHE A 213 -20.24 -10.12 14.51
N ASN A 214 -19.50 -10.17 15.63
CA ASN A 214 -19.70 -11.18 16.66
C ASN A 214 -21.08 -11.08 17.32
N LYS A 215 -21.66 -9.87 17.45
CA LYS A 215 -23.05 -9.71 17.91
C LYS A 215 -24.08 -10.33 16.97
N LEU A 216 -23.86 -10.25 15.66
CA LEU A 216 -24.79 -10.78 14.66
C LEU A 216 -24.69 -12.31 14.52
N VAL A 217 -23.48 -12.86 14.60
CA VAL A 217 -23.25 -14.28 14.35
C VAL A 217 -23.63 -15.14 15.56
N ASN A 218 -23.50 -14.60 16.78
CA ASN A 218 -23.89 -15.26 18.04
C ASN A 218 -23.48 -16.74 18.11
N CYS A 219 -22.24 -17.05 17.70
CA CYS A 219 -21.64 -18.37 17.82
C CYS A 219 -20.97 -18.56 19.18
N ASP A 220 -20.83 -19.83 19.58
CA ASP A 220 -20.17 -20.23 20.84
C ASP A 220 -18.69 -19.81 20.88
N SER A 221 -18.01 -19.77 19.73
CA SER A 221 -16.65 -19.24 19.60
C SER A 221 -16.65 -17.89 18.85
N PRO A 222 -16.10 -16.81 19.45
CA PRO A 222 -16.05 -15.51 18.81
C PRO A 222 -14.98 -15.49 17.71
N PHE A 223 -15.21 -14.71 16.65
CA PHE A 223 -14.19 -14.44 15.64
C PHE A 223 -13.24 -13.36 16.15
N GLU A 224 -11.94 -13.62 16.09
CA GLU A 224 -10.90 -12.67 16.51
C GLU A 224 -10.20 -12.07 15.30
N PHE A 225 -10.28 -10.74 15.14
CA PHE A 225 -9.59 -10.04 14.05
C PHE A 225 -8.21 -9.62 14.58
N SER A 226 -7.17 -10.37 14.23
CA SER A 226 -5.86 -10.25 14.85
C SER A 226 -4.99 -9.15 14.25
N SER A 227 -5.07 -8.96 12.93
CA SER A 227 -4.18 -8.06 12.22
C SER A 227 -4.76 -7.61 10.90
N PHE A 228 -4.26 -6.48 10.39
CA PHE A 228 -4.70 -5.91 9.13
C PHE A 228 -3.53 -5.54 8.22
N SER A 229 -3.76 -5.57 6.91
CA SER A 229 -2.88 -4.99 5.91
C SER A 229 -3.63 -3.94 5.10
N PHE A 230 -2.98 -2.81 4.84
CA PHE A 230 -3.63 -1.62 4.31
C PHE A 230 -3.02 -1.22 2.97
N TYR A 231 -3.88 -1.12 1.96
CA TYR A 231 -3.53 -0.74 0.61
C TYR A 231 -4.30 0.51 0.20
N VAL A 232 -3.61 1.47 -0.42
CA VAL A 232 -4.22 2.71 -0.90
C VAL A 232 -4.11 2.77 -2.41
N ARG A 233 -5.27 2.77 -3.08
CA ARG A 233 -5.42 2.90 -4.54
C ARG A 233 -5.34 4.34 -5.00
N SER A 234 -5.94 5.26 -4.26
CA SER A 234 -5.87 6.68 -4.56
C SER A 234 -5.99 7.51 -3.29
N GLU A 235 -5.32 8.65 -3.30
CA GLU A 235 -5.36 9.63 -2.22
C GLU A 235 -5.48 11.04 -2.81
N LYS A 236 -6.47 11.79 -2.31
CA LYS A 236 -6.63 13.20 -2.62
C LYS A 236 -6.82 13.99 -1.34
N ILE A 237 -5.75 14.64 -0.89
CA ILE A 237 -5.79 15.53 0.28
C ILE A 237 -6.15 16.94 -0.17
N GLN A 238 -7.17 17.52 0.44
CA GLN A 238 -7.63 18.89 0.19
C GLN A 238 -7.65 19.68 1.50
N PRO A 239 -7.05 20.89 1.53
CA PRO A 239 -7.26 21.81 2.63
C PRO A 239 -8.69 22.34 2.54
N THR A 240 -9.47 22.13 3.58
CA THR A 240 -10.87 22.57 3.66
C THR A 240 -11.19 23.02 5.07
N ALA A 241 -12.39 23.54 5.29
CA ALA A 241 -12.87 23.89 6.61
C ALA A 241 -14.32 23.49 6.70
N LYS A 242 -14.62 22.45 7.49
CA LYS A 242 -16.01 22.05 7.71
C LYS A 242 -16.71 23.16 8.49
N LEU A 243 -17.86 23.58 7.98
CA LEU A 243 -18.70 24.55 8.67
C LEU A 243 -19.30 23.88 9.90
N THR A 244 -18.92 24.36 11.08
CA THR A 244 -19.43 23.87 12.36
C THR A 244 -20.89 24.29 12.54
N GLU A 245 -21.69 23.41 13.11
CA GLU A 245 -23.07 23.71 13.45
C GLU A 245 -23.15 24.84 14.51
N PRO A 246 -24.13 25.76 14.42
CA PRO A 246 -24.35 26.76 15.46
C PRO A 246 -24.70 26.07 16.79
N ASN A 247 -23.83 26.18 17.80
CA ASN A 247 -23.98 25.47 19.07
C ASN A 247 -24.02 26.40 20.30
N SER A 248 -23.92 27.71 20.11
CA SER A 248 -23.93 28.69 21.20
C SER A 248 -24.78 29.91 20.83
N VAL A 249 -25.33 30.59 21.83
CA VAL A 249 -26.00 31.88 21.64
C VAL A 249 -24.97 33.00 21.72
N ALA A 250 -25.12 34.06 20.92
CA ALA A 250 -24.19 35.18 20.93
C ALA A 250 -24.12 35.90 22.30
N LYS A 251 -25.22 35.88 23.07
CA LYS A 251 -25.32 36.39 24.44
C LYS A 251 -26.11 35.41 25.32
N ALA A 252 -25.50 34.90 26.39
CA ALA A 252 -26.09 33.84 27.23
C ALA A 252 -27.35 34.24 28.03
N ARG A 253 -27.58 35.53 28.25
CA ARG A 253 -28.67 36.05 29.12
C ARG A 253 -29.72 36.89 28.39
N THR A 254 -29.70 36.92 27.06
CA THR A 254 -30.63 37.71 26.23
C THR A 254 -30.95 36.94 24.95
N VAL A 255 -32.18 37.05 24.44
CA VAL A 255 -32.55 36.50 23.11
C VAL A 255 -31.58 37.05 22.06
N SER A 256 -30.81 36.15 21.46
CA SER A 256 -29.74 36.50 20.52
C SER A 256 -29.58 35.41 19.48
N ASN A 257 -29.00 35.79 18.34
CA ASN A 257 -28.78 34.87 17.24
C ASN A 257 -27.83 33.73 17.65
N ALA A 258 -28.09 32.54 17.12
CA ALA A 258 -27.18 31.43 17.24
C ALA A 258 -25.85 31.75 16.53
N LYS A 259 -24.76 31.44 17.21
CA LYS A 259 -23.38 31.68 16.77
C LYS A 259 -22.70 30.34 16.51
N ARG A 260 -21.98 30.28 15.39
CA ARG A 260 -21.09 29.16 15.08
C ARG A 260 -19.77 29.29 15.86
N PRO A 261 -19.21 28.18 16.35
CA PRO A 261 -17.89 28.20 16.93
C PRO A 261 -16.83 28.50 15.85
N THR A 262 -15.63 28.87 16.29
CA THR A 262 -14.53 29.24 15.40
C THR A 262 -14.27 28.15 14.35
N ILE A 263 -14.30 28.55 13.07
CA ILE A 263 -13.99 27.66 11.95
C ILE A 263 -12.48 27.42 11.93
N ARG A 264 -12.07 26.16 12.01
CA ARG A 264 -10.67 25.75 11.90
C ARG A 264 -10.43 25.19 10.50
N SER A 265 -9.30 25.54 9.90
CA SER A 265 -8.86 24.87 8.68
C SER A 265 -8.37 23.47 9.05
N GLU A 266 -8.90 22.49 8.33
CA GLU A 266 -8.54 21.09 8.45
C GLU A 266 -8.05 20.57 7.09
N ARG A 267 -7.40 19.42 7.09
CA ARG A 267 -7.03 18.73 5.86
C ARG A 267 -7.82 17.44 5.84
N LEU A 268 -8.65 17.30 4.81
CA LEU A 268 -9.43 16.10 4.59
C LEU A 268 -8.87 15.33 3.40
N ALA A 269 -8.99 14.02 3.45
CA ALA A 269 -8.57 13.11 2.42
C ALA A 269 -9.76 12.33 1.88
N ASP A 270 -9.88 12.31 0.56
CA ASP A 270 -10.67 11.32 -0.15
C ASP A 270 -9.74 10.16 -0.52
N LEU A 271 -10.11 8.95 -0.13
CA LEU A 271 -9.30 7.75 -0.31
C LEU A 271 -10.08 6.67 -1.03
N GLU A 272 -9.38 5.89 -1.86
CA GLU A 272 -9.83 4.57 -2.26
C GLU A 272 -8.86 3.55 -1.69
N ILE A 273 -9.36 2.61 -0.90
CA ILE A 273 -8.55 1.70 -0.08
C ILE A 273 -8.97 0.26 -0.29
N ASP A 274 -8.01 -0.65 -0.13
CA ASP A 274 -8.29 -2.05 0.12
C ASP A 274 -7.75 -2.44 1.50
N LEU A 275 -8.48 -3.32 2.18
CA LEU A 275 -8.12 -3.79 3.50
C LEU A 275 -8.14 -5.32 3.51
N VAL A 276 -7.05 -5.91 3.98
CA VAL A 276 -6.97 -7.35 4.26
C VAL A 276 -6.97 -7.52 5.77
N ILE A 277 -7.89 -8.30 6.31
CA ILE A 277 -7.98 -8.59 7.74
C ILE A 277 -7.68 -10.07 7.94
N ARG A 278 -6.78 -10.39 8.87
CA ARG A 278 -6.53 -11.75 9.33
C ARG A 278 -7.46 -12.06 10.49
N VAL A 279 -8.14 -13.20 10.41
CA VAL A 279 -9.14 -13.66 11.37
C VAL A 279 -8.76 -15.04 11.88
N HIS A 280 -8.87 -15.22 13.19
CA HIS A 280 -8.75 -16.53 13.84
C HIS A 280 -10.12 -17.00 14.29
N SER A 281 -10.51 -18.20 13.87
CA SER A 281 -11.75 -18.85 14.30
C SER A 281 -11.79 -20.33 13.90
N ASP A 282 -12.51 -21.13 14.69
CA ASP A 282 -12.75 -22.54 14.37
C ASP A 282 -13.83 -22.74 13.30
N SER A 283 -14.79 -21.82 13.23
CA SER A 283 -15.87 -21.82 12.23
C SER A 283 -15.46 -21.10 10.95
N ARG A 284 -16.04 -21.52 9.81
CA ARG A 284 -15.75 -20.94 8.49
C ARG A 284 -16.45 -19.59 8.32
N ILE A 285 -15.68 -18.54 8.04
CA ILE A 285 -16.20 -17.17 7.96
C ILE A 285 -17.06 -16.91 6.72
N SER A 286 -16.87 -17.71 5.67
CA SER A 286 -17.64 -17.60 4.42
C SER A 286 -19.14 -17.85 4.61
N ASP A 287 -19.51 -18.62 5.63
CA ASP A 287 -20.89 -19.02 5.88
C ASP A 287 -21.71 -17.82 6.39
N PHE A 288 -21.02 -16.82 6.97
CA PHE A 288 -21.61 -15.61 7.55
C PHE A 288 -21.45 -14.37 6.66
N LYS A 289 -21.37 -14.56 5.33
CA LYS A 289 -21.15 -13.45 4.37
C LYS A 289 -22.18 -12.33 4.46
N SER A 290 -23.45 -12.64 4.75
CA SER A 290 -24.50 -11.63 4.93
C SER A 290 -24.28 -10.80 6.20
N ALA A 291 -23.89 -11.44 7.30
CA ALA A 291 -23.57 -10.78 8.56
C ALA A 291 -22.32 -9.88 8.41
N LEU A 292 -21.28 -10.33 7.70
CA LEU A 292 -20.10 -9.52 7.38
C LEU A 292 -20.50 -8.24 6.62
N LYS A 293 -21.35 -8.36 5.60
CA LYS A 293 -21.82 -7.19 4.84
C LYS A 293 -22.59 -6.20 5.71
N THR A 294 -23.37 -6.71 6.66
CA THR A 294 -24.23 -5.90 7.54
C THR A 294 -23.46 -5.24 8.66
N ALA A 295 -22.44 -5.91 9.20
CA ALA A 295 -21.61 -5.39 10.29
C ALA A 295 -20.59 -4.32 9.85
N LEU A 296 -20.44 -4.07 8.54
CA LEU A 296 -19.45 -3.12 8.03
C LEU A 296 -19.66 -1.72 8.63
N PRO A 297 -18.64 -1.12 9.30
CA PRO A 297 -18.76 0.21 9.86
C PRO A 297 -18.94 1.29 8.79
N VAL A 298 -19.78 2.28 9.07
CA VAL A 298 -20.06 3.40 8.14
C VAL A 298 -19.04 4.54 8.23
N ALA A 299 -18.22 4.57 9.28
CA ALA A 299 -17.26 5.64 9.54
C ALA A 299 -15.82 5.12 9.52
N PHE A 300 -14.91 5.89 8.93
CA PHE A 300 -13.49 5.59 8.87
C PHE A 300 -12.66 6.86 9.06
N ALA A 301 -11.78 6.88 10.08
CA ALA A 301 -10.90 8.01 10.40
C ALA A 301 -11.59 9.40 10.41
N GLY A 302 -12.82 9.46 10.94
CA GLY A 302 -13.64 10.68 11.00
C GLY A 302 -14.39 11.04 9.72
N GLY A 303 -14.18 10.30 8.63
CA GLY A 303 -14.92 10.38 7.37
C GLY A 303 -15.98 9.29 7.24
N ALA A 304 -16.66 9.28 6.10
CA ALA A 304 -17.68 8.28 5.75
C ALA A 304 -17.07 7.21 4.83
N LEU A 305 -17.39 5.94 5.11
CA LEU A 305 -16.98 4.79 4.31
C LEU A 305 -18.15 4.35 3.41
N TYR A 306 -17.86 4.20 2.14
CA TYR A 306 -18.78 3.75 1.11
C TYR A 306 -18.23 2.51 0.41
N GLN A 307 -19.14 1.64 0.02
CA GLN A 307 -18.84 0.53 -0.88
C GLN A 307 -18.51 1.07 -2.29
N PRO A 308 -17.87 0.26 -3.16
CA PRO A 308 -17.73 0.61 -4.57
C PRO A 308 -19.08 0.93 -5.21
N GLN A 309 -19.06 1.69 -6.31
CA GLN A 309 -20.29 2.01 -7.04
C GLN A 309 -20.92 0.72 -7.60
N LEU A 310 -22.26 0.64 -7.59
CA LEU A 310 -22.96 -0.52 -8.13
C LEU A 310 -22.65 -0.74 -9.62
N SER A 311 -22.37 0.34 -10.36
CA SER A 311 -21.98 0.31 -11.78
C SER A 311 -20.70 -0.47 -12.04
N THR A 312 -19.77 -0.51 -11.08
CA THR A 312 -18.48 -1.19 -11.22
C THR A 312 -18.58 -2.71 -11.09
N GLN A 313 -19.70 -3.27 -10.63
CA GLN A 313 -19.92 -4.71 -10.42
C GLN A 313 -18.78 -5.43 -9.66
N VAL A 314 -18.03 -4.71 -8.82
CA VAL A 314 -16.92 -5.27 -8.05
C VAL A 314 -17.48 -5.99 -6.83
N GLU A 315 -17.10 -7.27 -6.68
CA GLU A 315 -17.31 -8.00 -5.44
C GLU A 315 -16.37 -7.46 -4.36
N TRP A 316 -16.87 -6.49 -3.59
CA TRP A 316 -16.07 -5.76 -2.62
C TRP A 316 -15.70 -6.56 -1.37
N LEU A 317 -16.43 -7.62 -1.03
CA LEU A 317 -16.16 -8.50 0.11
C LEU A 317 -15.83 -9.91 -0.36
N LYS A 318 -14.61 -10.35 -0.12
CA LYS A 318 -14.15 -11.73 -0.37
C LYS A 318 -13.58 -12.33 0.90
N THR A 319 -13.72 -13.65 1.05
CA THR A 319 -13.21 -14.41 2.19
C THR A 319 -12.32 -15.52 1.69
N PHE A 320 -11.15 -15.70 2.30
CA PHE A 320 -10.18 -16.71 1.90
C PHE A 320 -9.79 -17.58 3.07
N THR A 321 -9.68 -18.88 2.82
CA THR A 321 -9.10 -19.85 3.76
C THR A 321 -7.67 -20.22 3.37
N SER A 322 -7.32 -20.09 2.08
CA SER A 322 -5.97 -20.34 1.57
C SER A 322 -5.16 -19.05 1.51
N ARG A 323 -3.92 -19.14 1.98
CA ARG A 323 -2.89 -18.09 1.84
C ARG A 323 -2.54 -17.81 0.38
N SER A 324 -2.51 -18.84 -0.46
CA SER A 324 -2.20 -18.69 -1.89
C SER A 324 -3.33 -18.05 -2.66
N GLU A 325 -4.59 -18.39 -2.37
CA GLU A 325 -5.75 -17.74 -3.01
C GLU A 325 -5.77 -16.24 -2.70
N LEU A 326 -5.55 -15.87 -1.44
CA LEU A 326 -5.42 -14.47 -1.05
C LEU A 326 -4.29 -13.77 -1.81
N PHE A 327 -3.10 -14.37 -1.83
CA PHE A 327 -1.94 -13.78 -2.49
C PHE A 327 -2.13 -13.68 -4.01
N HIS A 328 -2.83 -14.64 -4.62
CA HIS A 328 -3.18 -14.59 -6.04
C HIS A 328 -4.04 -13.36 -6.38
N VAL A 329 -4.98 -13.00 -5.50
CA VAL A 329 -5.78 -11.77 -5.67
C VAL A 329 -4.96 -10.52 -5.40
N ILE A 330 -4.13 -10.53 -4.35
CA ILE A 330 -3.29 -9.39 -3.96
C ILE A 330 -2.20 -9.10 -4.99
N LYS A 331 -1.62 -10.13 -5.63
CA LYS A 331 -0.64 -9.92 -6.70
C LYS A 331 -1.27 -9.11 -7.83
N GLY A 332 -2.51 -9.38 -8.22
CA GLY A 332 -3.21 -8.71 -9.32
C GLY A 332 -3.61 -7.24 -9.07
N LEU A 333 -3.23 -6.64 -7.93
CA LEU A 333 -3.58 -5.26 -7.65
C LEU A 333 -2.88 -4.26 -8.58
N PRO A 334 -3.53 -3.13 -8.93
CA PRO A 334 -2.97 -2.16 -9.87
C PRO A 334 -1.69 -1.50 -9.34
N ALA A 335 -0.63 -1.39 -10.12
CA ALA A 335 0.66 -0.92 -9.58
C ALA A 335 0.73 0.56 -9.18
N TYR A 336 -0.28 1.37 -9.51
CA TYR A 336 -0.30 2.78 -9.12
C TYR A 336 -0.54 2.95 -7.61
N GLY A 337 -1.21 2.00 -6.96
CA GLY A 337 -1.45 2.06 -5.53
C GLY A 337 -0.22 1.67 -4.70
N ARG A 338 -0.34 1.80 -3.37
CA ARG A 338 0.75 1.56 -2.43
C ARG A 338 0.26 0.77 -1.22
N TRP A 339 1.01 -0.25 -0.86
CA TRP A 339 0.89 -0.93 0.41
C TRP A 339 1.62 -0.16 1.50
N LEU A 340 1.04 -0.13 2.70
CA LEU A 340 1.65 0.46 3.86
C LEU A 340 2.24 -0.64 4.75
N TYR A 341 3.56 -0.83 4.69
CA TYR A 341 4.26 -1.86 5.47
C TYR A 341 4.86 -1.26 6.75
N PRO A 342 4.89 -2.00 7.86
CA PRO A 342 5.70 -1.64 9.01
C PRO A 342 7.19 -1.57 8.66
N SER A 343 7.85 -0.53 9.14
CA SER A 343 9.31 -0.45 9.09
C SER A 343 9.93 -1.28 10.22
N GLU A 344 10.95 -2.07 9.90
CA GLU A 344 11.74 -2.82 10.89
C GLU A 344 12.54 -1.89 11.82
N SER A 345 12.98 -0.74 11.32
CA SER A 345 13.67 0.27 12.10
C SER A 345 12.72 1.41 12.45
N GLN A 346 12.53 1.64 13.75
CA GLN A 346 11.79 2.79 14.28
C GLN A 346 12.79 3.88 14.73
N PRO A 347 12.51 5.16 14.47
CA PRO A 347 13.39 6.25 14.86
C PRO A 347 13.33 6.51 16.37
N SER A 348 14.49 6.80 16.97
CA SER A 348 14.61 7.20 18.38
C SER A 348 14.51 8.71 18.60
N SER A 349 14.77 9.50 17.57
CA SER A 349 14.72 10.96 17.60
C SER A 349 14.18 11.56 16.30
N PHE A 350 13.83 12.84 16.34
CA PHE A 350 13.39 13.58 15.16
C PHE A 350 14.48 13.68 14.08
N ASP A 351 15.73 13.92 14.48
CA ASP A 351 16.87 13.98 13.55
C ASP A 351 17.11 12.63 12.85
N GLU A 352 16.91 11.54 13.57
CA GLU A 352 16.97 10.19 12.98
C GLU A 352 15.83 9.95 12.00
N LEU A 353 14.61 10.40 12.33
CA LEU A 353 13.47 10.32 11.43
C LEU A 353 13.75 11.08 10.13
N GLU A 354 14.23 12.32 10.21
CA GLU A 354 14.58 13.13 9.03
C GLU A 354 15.64 12.44 8.16
N ARG A 355 16.69 11.88 8.79
CA ARG A 355 17.74 11.13 8.09
C ARG A 355 17.19 9.90 7.38
N LEU A 356 16.29 9.14 8.02
CA LEU A 356 15.71 7.92 7.45
C LEU A 356 14.80 8.25 6.26
N VAL A 357 14.00 9.29 6.36
CA VAL A 357 13.12 9.76 5.28
C VAL A 357 13.92 10.33 4.11
N THR A 358 15.00 11.07 4.38
CA THR A 358 15.87 11.63 3.33
C THR A 358 16.65 10.54 2.59
N LYS A 359 17.00 9.45 3.29
CA LYS A 359 17.75 8.32 2.71
C LYS A 359 16.93 7.49 1.72
N ASP A 360 15.63 7.33 1.98
CA ASP A 360 14.74 6.50 1.17
C ASP A 360 13.36 7.16 1.06
N ALA A 361 12.96 7.52 -0.16
CA ALA A 361 11.69 8.20 -0.44
C ALA A 361 10.46 7.30 -0.21
N ASP A 362 10.66 5.98 -0.10
CA ASP A 362 9.60 5.04 0.25
C ASP A 362 9.32 5.02 1.76
N ASN A 363 10.21 5.57 2.60
CA ASN A 363 9.97 5.72 4.04
C ASN A 363 8.94 6.83 4.30
N LEU A 364 7.97 6.53 5.18
CA LEU A 364 6.84 7.40 5.47
C LEU A 364 6.63 7.50 6.99
N PRO A 365 6.69 8.70 7.59
CA PRO A 365 6.26 8.89 8.97
C PRO A 365 4.75 8.63 9.09
N VAL A 366 4.34 7.86 10.10
CA VAL A 366 2.93 7.51 10.36
C VAL A 366 2.61 7.63 11.85
N SER A 367 1.35 7.95 12.19
CA SER A 367 0.86 7.87 13.57
C SER A 367 0.59 6.40 13.91
N ILE A 368 1.43 5.84 14.78
CA ILE A 368 1.37 4.41 15.16
C ILE A 368 0.51 4.15 16.39
N GLY A 369 0.18 5.16 17.18
CA GLY A 369 -0.61 4.99 18.40
C GLY A 369 -0.36 6.06 19.43
N TYR A 370 -0.37 5.67 20.70
CA TYR A 370 -0.37 6.56 21.84
C TYR A 370 0.62 6.14 22.94
N HIS A 371 1.24 7.12 23.58
CA HIS A 371 2.02 6.97 24.80
C HIS A 371 1.25 7.57 25.98
N LEU A 372 0.99 6.78 27.01
CA LEU A 372 0.21 7.19 28.17
C LEU A 372 1.08 8.05 29.09
N LEU A 373 0.58 9.22 29.46
CA LEU A 373 1.25 10.11 30.42
C LEU A 373 1.01 9.69 31.88
N GLU A 374 0.02 8.83 32.08
CA GLU A 374 -0.43 8.39 33.38
C GLU A 374 -1.02 6.98 33.28
N ARG A 375 -1.11 6.30 34.43
CA ARG A 375 -1.80 5.01 34.47
C ARG A 375 -3.30 5.22 34.29
N PRO A 376 -4.01 4.32 33.57
CA PRO A 376 -5.46 4.39 33.44
C PRO A 376 -6.14 4.38 34.82
N THR A 377 -6.95 5.41 35.09
CA THR A 377 -7.66 5.59 36.36
C THR A 377 -9.14 5.86 36.11
N LYS A 378 -9.99 5.53 37.09
CA LYS A 378 -11.42 5.87 37.03
C LYS A 378 -11.58 7.37 37.21
N ARG A 379 -12.28 8.03 36.28
CA ARG A 379 -12.54 9.47 36.33
C ARG A 379 -14.01 9.75 36.12
N CYS A 380 -14.50 10.80 36.78
CA CYS A 380 -15.86 11.26 36.53
C CYS A 380 -15.97 11.75 35.08
N ASN A 381 -17.07 11.41 34.41
CA ASN A 381 -17.35 11.76 33.01
C ASN A 381 -16.38 11.19 31.97
N SER A 382 -15.67 10.10 32.27
CA SER A 382 -14.95 9.34 31.24
C SER A 382 -15.94 8.63 30.32
N ILE A 383 -15.59 8.48 29.04
CA ILE A 383 -16.42 7.78 28.03
C ILE A 383 -16.58 6.29 28.40
N THR A 384 -15.56 5.72 29.03
CA THR A 384 -15.49 4.33 29.49
C THR A 384 -15.07 4.26 30.95
N ASP A 385 -14.93 3.06 31.51
CA ASP A 385 -14.60 2.84 32.92
C ASP A 385 -13.24 3.43 33.36
N CYS A 386 -12.27 3.52 32.45
CA CYS A 386 -10.92 3.98 32.72
C CYS A 386 -10.49 5.07 31.74
N HIS A 387 -9.71 6.04 32.22
CA HIS A 387 -9.19 7.15 31.43
C HIS A 387 -7.69 7.38 31.72
N ALA A 388 -6.93 7.70 30.69
CA ALA A 388 -5.57 8.22 30.79
C ALA A 388 -5.36 9.31 29.73
N TYR A 389 -4.65 10.38 30.09
CA TYR A 389 -4.08 11.30 29.12
C TYR A 389 -2.94 10.65 28.36
N ALA A 390 -2.82 10.95 27.07
CA ALA A 390 -1.84 10.35 26.20
C ALA A 390 -1.32 11.34 25.15
N GLU A 391 -0.10 11.08 24.69
CA GLU A 391 0.52 11.76 23.56
C GLU A 391 0.55 10.86 22.32
N ASN A 392 0.67 11.48 21.15
CA ASN A 392 0.73 10.75 19.88
C ASN A 392 2.14 10.17 19.65
N ALA A 393 2.21 8.88 19.34
CA ALA A 393 3.44 8.24 18.91
C ALA A 393 3.56 8.29 17.38
N ILE A 394 4.71 8.79 16.90
CA ILE A 394 5.06 8.78 15.47
C ILE A 394 6.06 7.65 15.24
N GLY A 395 5.76 6.81 14.26
CA GLY A 395 6.65 5.76 13.79
C GLY A 395 6.97 5.92 12.32
N LEU A 396 7.68 4.93 11.79
CA LEU A 396 8.03 4.84 10.39
C LEU A 396 7.35 3.63 9.73
N ALA A 397 6.76 3.87 8.58
CA ALA A 397 6.24 2.86 7.66
C ALA A 397 6.98 2.94 6.32
N LYS A 398 6.77 1.94 5.48
CA LYS A 398 7.30 1.89 4.10
C LYS A 398 6.15 1.82 3.11
N LYS A 399 6.22 2.65 2.08
CA LYS A 399 5.36 2.59 0.91
C LYS A 399 5.90 1.54 -0.04
N VAL A 400 5.21 0.41 -0.15
CA VAL A 400 5.64 -0.70 -1.01
C VAL A 400 4.74 -0.76 -2.24
N ASN A 401 5.35 -0.82 -3.42
CA ASN A 401 4.62 -0.99 -4.67
C ASN A 401 4.13 -2.44 -4.80
N PRO A 402 2.90 -2.71 -5.28
CA PRO A 402 2.43 -4.06 -5.60
C PRO A 402 3.45 -4.93 -6.36
N ILE A 403 4.23 -4.39 -7.29
CA ILE A 403 5.27 -5.13 -8.02
C ILE A 403 6.35 -5.69 -7.09
N GLU A 404 6.77 -4.90 -6.11
CA GLU A 404 7.72 -5.36 -5.10
C GLU A 404 7.10 -6.45 -4.24
N VAL A 405 5.80 -6.35 -3.92
CA VAL A 405 5.06 -7.41 -3.22
C VAL A 405 5.04 -8.70 -4.05
N ARG A 406 4.74 -8.61 -5.36
CA ARG A 406 4.77 -9.76 -6.29
C ARG A 406 6.15 -10.42 -6.29
N SER A 407 7.21 -9.61 -6.44
CA SER A 407 8.58 -10.09 -6.51
C SER A 407 9.10 -10.67 -5.19
N SER A 408 8.64 -10.14 -4.06
CA SER A 408 9.00 -10.64 -2.73
C SER A 408 8.30 -11.96 -2.38
N GLY A 409 7.18 -12.27 -3.04
CA GLY A 409 6.44 -13.51 -2.87
C GLY A 409 5.49 -13.52 -1.66
N ARG A 410 4.71 -14.61 -1.59
CA ARG A 410 3.62 -14.80 -0.64
C ARG A 410 4.05 -14.72 0.82
N ASP A 411 5.06 -15.51 1.21
CA ASP A 411 5.44 -15.63 2.61
C ASP A 411 6.03 -14.33 3.14
N HIS A 412 6.74 -13.59 2.28
CA HIS A 412 7.21 -12.25 2.62
C HIS A 412 6.04 -11.29 2.87
N PHE A 413 5.01 -11.28 2.03
CA PHE A 413 3.82 -10.46 2.25
C PHE A 413 3.15 -10.79 3.59
N LEU A 414 2.85 -12.07 3.85
CA LEU A 414 2.15 -12.49 5.07
C LEU A 414 2.92 -12.17 6.36
N ASN A 415 4.26 -12.18 6.30
CA ASN A 415 5.12 -11.90 7.45
C ASN A 415 5.46 -10.41 7.62
N HIS A 416 5.29 -9.57 6.59
CA HIS A 416 5.76 -8.18 6.61
C HIS A 416 4.68 -7.14 6.37
N ALA A 417 3.53 -7.49 5.81
CA ALA A 417 2.50 -6.52 5.43
C ALA A 417 1.45 -6.25 6.53
N PHE A 418 1.43 -7.08 7.58
CA PHE A 418 0.38 -7.04 8.60
C PHE A 418 0.79 -6.21 9.82
N TRP A 419 -0.18 -5.43 10.28
CA TRP A 419 -0.13 -4.60 11.48
C TRP A 419 -1.00 -5.22 12.58
N SER A 420 -0.49 -5.24 13.80
CA SER A 420 -1.19 -5.70 15.01
C SER A 420 -1.08 -4.68 16.13
N ILE A 421 -2.04 -4.72 17.05
CA ILE A 421 -1.97 -3.91 18.27
C ILE A 421 -1.07 -4.56 19.31
N GLU A 422 -0.24 -3.75 19.94
CA GLU A 422 0.53 -4.09 21.13
C GLU A 422 0.13 -3.10 22.24
N CYS A 423 -0.50 -3.64 23.29
CA CYS A 423 -0.90 -2.89 24.46
C CYS A 423 0.06 -3.22 25.61
N SER A 424 0.64 -2.18 26.21
CA SER A 424 1.43 -2.25 27.44
C SER A 424 0.85 -1.32 28.49
N SER A 425 1.41 -1.33 29.71
CA SER A 425 0.97 -0.43 30.79
C SER A 425 1.18 1.05 30.47
N GLU A 426 2.06 1.38 29.52
CA GLU A 426 2.48 2.75 29.21
C GLU A 426 2.17 3.15 27.76
N THR A 427 1.92 2.19 26.86
CA THR A 427 1.74 2.48 25.44
C THR A 427 0.68 1.61 24.79
N ILE A 428 0.03 2.19 23.78
CA ILE A 428 -0.85 1.47 22.85
C ILE A 428 -0.30 1.75 21.46
N LEU A 429 0.37 0.77 20.86
CA LEU A 429 1.08 0.93 19.60
C LEU A 429 0.60 -0.09 18.58
N ILE A 430 0.54 0.32 17.31
CA ILE A 430 0.31 -0.56 16.18
C ILE A 430 1.67 -0.87 15.54
N LYS A 431 2.09 -2.13 15.60
CA LYS A 431 3.41 -2.58 15.12
C LYS A 431 3.28 -3.78 14.17
N LYS A 432 4.42 -4.21 13.63
CA LYS A 432 4.52 -5.45 12.86
C LYS A 432 4.18 -6.65 13.78
N LEU A 433 3.42 -7.60 13.24
CA LEU A 433 3.18 -8.91 13.88
C LEU A 433 4.48 -9.70 14.06
#